data_AF-A0A3D1S429-F1
#
_entry.id   AF-A0A3D1S429-F1
#
_cell.length_a   1.000
_cell.length_b   1.000
_cell.length_c   1.000
_cell.angle_alpha   90.00
_cell.angle_beta   90.00
_cell.angle_gamma   90.00
#
_symmetry.space_group_name_H-M   'P 1'
#
loop_
_entity.id
_entity.type
_entity.pdbx_description
1 polymer ?
#
loop_
_entity_poly.entity_id
_entity_poly.type
_entity_poly.pdbx_seq_one_letter_code
_entity_poly.pdbx_strand_id
1 'polypeptide(L)'
;MDNIADKIDRLAKTLGKRTPLEKDYISYENLRSDYESKANAEIRQLQHATKKDRIASLHGNADLNPDWRFNTLVNDADDVNEAISIAQSFIAAHDDPHWRNNSSHMMIFYGDYGRGKSHIAGAIAHELIEKYETSVLYRQLSSLLDMRFFSYDFNSKDSVGENFRRLQRDLLNVDLLILDEVCVNETMLKKNAQSWLGNLLRQRLVNHKNCILITNHELPDLEIALGKYCAESINEYDKYKVRFTGPSRREQLGPEAISSTPVHQSAGTPQNAGQTYSQSPAQSPTHSNYTNRPQGGYRPGQDLYK
;
A
#
# COMPACT_ATOMS: atom_id res chain seq x y z
N MET A 1 -53.52 19.31 -54.17
CA MET A 1 -52.12 19.09 -53.73
C MET A 1 -51.94 19.92 -52.48
N ASP A 2 -51.90 19.29 -51.30
CA ASP A 2 -51.82 20.02 -50.03
C ASP A 2 -50.48 20.75 -49.91
N ASN A 3 -50.54 22.06 -49.67
CA ASN A 3 -49.36 22.90 -49.45
C ASN A 3 -48.66 22.47 -48.16
N ILE A 4 -47.33 22.61 -48.10
CA ILE A 4 -46.50 22.33 -46.93
C ILE A 4 -47.03 23.07 -45.68
N ALA A 5 -47.57 24.28 -45.86
CA ALA A 5 -48.18 25.05 -44.78
C ALA A 5 -49.37 24.32 -44.12
N ASP A 6 -50.26 23.72 -44.92
CA ASP A 6 -51.45 23.01 -44.43
C ASP A 6 -51.07 21.72 -43.68
N LYS A 7 -50.00 21.05 -44.11
CA LYS A 7 -49.45 19.87 -43.42
C LYS A 7 -48.85 20.24 -42.08
N ILE A 8 -48.13 21.35 -41.99
CA ILE A 8 -47.55 21.85 -40.74
C ILE A 8 -48.65 22.25 -39.77
N ASP A 9 -49.71 22.92 -40.24
CA ASP A 9 -50.83 23.35 -39.39
C ASP A 9 -51.64 22.15 -38.86
N ARG A 10 -51.88 21.13 -39.72
CA ARG A 10 -52.48 19.87 -39.28
C ARG A 10 -51.62 19.20 -38.20
N LEU A 11 -50.32 19.04 -38.43
CA LEU A 11 -49.40 18.42 -37.47
C LEU A 11 -49.34 19.18 -36.14
N ALA A 12 -49.31 20.52 -36.20
CA ALA A 12 -49.32 21.39 -35.02
C ALA A 12 -50.60 21.21 -34.20
N LYS A 13 -51.76 21.16 -34.85
CA LYS A 13 -53.06 20.84 -34.21
C LYS A 13 -53.06 19.45 -33.58
N THR A 14 -52.50 18.43 -34.23
CA THR A 14 -52.42 17.07 -33.65
C THR A 14 -51.52 17.00 -32.43
N LEU A 15 -50.44 17.80 -32.40
CA LEU A 15 -49.49 17.88 -31.28
C LEU A 15 -49.94 18.85 -30.16
N GLY A 16 -51.11 19.49 -30.29
CA GLY A 16 -51.63 20.46 -29.31
C GLY A 16 -50.81 21.75 -29.20
N LYS A 17 -49.96 22.06 -30.20
CA LYS A 17 -49.09 23.25 -30.22
C LYS A 17 -49.67 24.31 -31.15
N ARG A 18 -49.61 25.58 -30.75
CA ARG A 18 -49.99 26.71 -31.63
C ARG A 18 -49.03 26.80 -32.81
N THR A 19 -49.55 27.13 -33.99
CA THR A 19 -48.78 27.30 -35.24
C THR A 19 -47.67 28.34 -35.00
N PRO A 20 -46.38 28.03 -35.21
CA PRO A 20 -45.29 28.95 -34.87
C PRO A 20 -45.39 30.24 -35.70
N LEU A 21 -45.42 31.40 -35.04
CA LEU A 21 -45.63 32.70 -35.69
C LEU A 21 -44.38 33.31 -36.34
N GLU A 22 -43.19 32.81 -36.06
CA GLU A 22 -41.97 33.16 -36.79
C GLU A 22 -41.04 31.95 -36.70
N LYS A 23 -40.62 31.44 -37.86
CA LYS A 23 -39.52 30.49 -37.93
C LYS A 23 -38.29 31.32 -38.22
N ASP A 24 -37.45 31.58 -37.23
CA ASP A 24 -36.04 31.79 -37.53
C ASP A 24 -35.60 30.61 -38.39
N TYR A 25 -35.26 30.87 -39.65
CA TYR A 25 -34.81 29.84 -40.56
C TYR A 25 -33.45 29.36 -40.07
N ILE A 26 -33.45 28.28 -39.28
CA ILE A 26 -32.22 27.61 -38.88
C ILE A 26 -31.77 26.79 -40.09
N SER A 27 -30.64 27.18 -40.69
CA SER A 27 -30.06 26.43 -41.80
C SER A 27 -29.76 24.99 -41.35
N TYR A 28 -29.89 24.03 -42.26
CA TYR A 28 -29.58 22.63 -41.97
C TYR A 28 -28.14 22.45 -41.48
N GLU A 29 -27.21 23.26 -42.00
CA GLU A 29 -25.81 23.29 -41.58
C GLU A 29 -25.66 23.70 -40.12
N ASN A 30 -26.36 24.75 -39.68
CA ASN A 30 -26.34 25.20 -38.28
C ASN A 30 -26.95 24.15 -37.35
N LEU A 31 -28.06 23.53 -37.77
CA LEU A 31 -28.71 22.48 -37.00
C LEU A 31 -27.81 21.25 -36.85
N ARG A 32 -27.15 20.82 -37.93
CA ARG A 32 -26.21 19.70 -37.93
C ARG A 32 -25.01 19.98 -37.03
N SER A 33 -24.43 21.18 -37.13
CA SER A 33 -23.30 21.58 -36.29
C SER A 33 -23.65 21.59 -34.80
N ASP A 34 -24.85 22.07 -34.44
CA ASP A 34 -25.34 22.04 -33.06
C ASP A 34 -25.54 20.61 -32.54
N TYR A 35 -26.12 19.71 -33.34
CA TYR A 35 -26.23 18.30 -32.99
C TYR A 35 -24.88 17.59 -32.87
N GLU A 36 -23.94 17.84 -33.80
CA GLU A 36 -22.58 17.30 -33.72
C GLU A 36 -21.85 17.79 -32.46
N SER A 37 -21.99 19.08 -32.12
CA SER A 37 -21.45 19.66 -30.89
C SER A 37 -22.02 19.02 -29.64
N LYS A 38 -23.36 18.86 -29.58
CA LYS A 38 -24.06 18.19 -28.46
C LYS A 38 -23.65 16.73 -28.32
N ALA A 39 -23.61 15.98 -29.42
CA ALA A 39 -23.19 14.58 -29.43
C ALA A 39 -21.72 14.43 -28.99
N ASN A 40 -20.83 15.29 -29.46
CA ASN A 40 -19.43 15.30 -29.03
C ASN A 40 -19.29 15.65 -27.54
N ALA A 41 -20.10 16.57 -27.02
CA ALA A 41 -20.13 16.90 -25.60
C ALA A 41 -20.61 15.72 -24.74
N GLU A 42 -21.67 15.03 -25.18
CA GLU A 42 -22.20 13.83 -24.51
C GLU A 42 -21.17 12.70 -24.49
N ILE A 43 -20.49 12.44 -25.62
CA ILE A 43 -19.41 11.44 -25.69
C ILE A 43 -18.28 11.79 -24.71
N ARG A 44 -17.86 13.07 -24.65
CA ARG A 44 -16.83 13.50 -23.69
C ARG A 44 -17.27 13.29 -22.25
N GLN A 45 -18.51 13.64 -21.90
CA GLN A 45 -19.05 13.43 -20.56
C GLN A 45 -19.05 11.94 -20.18
N LEU A 46 -19.49 11.07 -21.11
CA LEU A 46 -19.50 9.63 -20.90
C LEU A 46 -18.08 9.07 -20.72
N GLN A 47 -17.11 9.54 -21.52
CA GLN A 47 -15.70 9.16 -21.39
C GLN A 47 -15.14 9.59 -20.03
N HIS A 48 -15.43 10.82 -19.58
CA HIS A 48 -15.00 11.31 -18.27
C HIS A 48 -15.60 10.50 -17.12
N ALA A 49 -16.90 10.19 -17.18
CA ALA A 49 -17.57 9.36 -16.18
C ALA A 49 -16.95 7.95 -16.12
N THR A 50 -16.79 7.31 -17.29
CA THR A 50 -16.20 5.97 -17.39
C THR A 50 -14.75 5.94 -16.87
N LYS A 51 -13.94 6.96 -17.19
CA LYS A 51 -12.57 7.08 -16.68
C LYS A 51 -12.56 7.20 -15.15
N LYS A 52 -13.46 8.01 -14.58
CA LYS A 52 -13.58 8.17 -13.13
C LYS A 52 -13.93 6.86 -12.43
N ASP A 53 -14.87 6.10 -12.99
CA ASP A 53 -15.28 4.80 -12.45
C ASP A 53 -14.14 3.77 -12.50
N ARG A 54 -13.35 3.77 -13.58
CA ARG A 54 -12.15 2.93 -13.69
C ARG A 54 -11.10 3.28 -12.64
N ILE A 55 -10.77 4.56 -12.50
CA ILE A 55 -9.80 5.04 -11.50
C ILE A 55 -10.24 4.62 -10.10
N ALA A 56 -11.52 4.80 -9.75
CA ALA A 56 -12.07 4.39 -8.46
C ALA A 56 -11.92 2.87 -8.21
N SER A 57 -12.19 2.06 -9.24
CA SER A 57 -11.99 0.60 -9.19
C SER A 57 -10.52 0.21 -9.00
N LEU A 58 -9.60 0.89 -9.71
CA LEU A 58 -8.17 0.64 -9.59
C LEU A 58 -7.64 0.97 -8.19
N HIS A 59 -8.02 2.12 -7.62
CA HIS A 59 -7.66 2.46 -6.24
C HIS A 59 -8.20 1.44 -5.23
N GLY A 60 -9.44 0.98 -5.41
CA GLY A 60 -10.05 -0.03 -4.53
C GLY A 60 -9.31 -1.37 -4.55
N ASN A 61 -8.72 -1.75 -5.69
CA ASN A 61 -7.96 -2.99 -5.83
C ASN A 61 -6.49 -2.88 -5.40
N ALA A 62 -5.93 -1.66 -5.36
CA ALA A 62 -4.50 -1.44 -5.13
C ALA A 62 -4.05 -1.66 -3.68
N ASP A 63 -4.96 -1.62 -2.71
CA ASP A 63 -4.68 -1.70 -1.27
C ASP A 63 -3.62 -0.70 -0.79
N LEU A 64 -3.78 0.55 -1.24
CA LEU A 64 -2.91 1.67 -0.91
C LEU A 64 -3.53 2.54 0.17
N ASN A 65 -2.69 3.12 1.03
CA ASN A 65 -3.14 4.19 1.92
C ASN A 65 -3.51 5.44 1.07
N PRO A 66 -4.72 6.01 1.23
CA PRO A 66 -5.13 7.23 0.53
C PRO A 66 -4.23 8.45 0.77
N ASP A 67 -3.56 8.50 1.93
CA ASP A 67 -2.72 9.62 2.36
C ASP A 67 -1.29 9.55 1.81
N TRP A 68 -0.88 8.44 1.18
CA TRP A 68 0.46 8.32 0.60
C TRP A 68 0.55 9.03 -0.74
N ARG A 69 0.54 10.37 -0.73
CA ARG A 69 0.57 11.23 -1.91
C ARG A 69 1.76 12.18 -1.85
N PHE A 70 2.15 12.74 -3.00
CA PHE A 70 3.29 13.68 -3.05
C PHE A 70 3.03 14.97 -2.28
N ASN A 71 1.77 15.43 -2.21
CA ASN A 71 1.39 16.66 -1.51
C ASN A 71 1.41 16.52 0.03
N THR A 72 1.29 15.31 0.56
CA THR A 72 1.37 15.01 2.00
C THR A 72 2.77 14.57 2.43
N LEU A 73 3.69 14.40 1.48
CA LEU A 73 5.06 14.02 1.74
C LEU A 73 5.83 15.21 2.33
N VAL A 74 6.46 15.01 3.49
CA VAL A 74 7.35 16.01 4.08
C VAL A 74 8.67 16.00 3.32
N ASN A 75 8.97 17.10 2.64
CA ASN A 75 10.20 17.27 1.86
C ASN A 75 11.25 18.07 2.65
N ASP A 76 11.95 17.39 3.56
CA ASP A 76 12.86 17.99 4.53
C ASP A 76 14.33 17.55 4.37
N ALA A 77 14.65 16.70 3.38
CA ALA A 77 15.98 16.12 3.21
C ALA A 77 16.34 15.88 1.73
N ASP A 78 17.64 15.94 1.42
CA ASP A 78 18.18 15.85 0.06
C ASP A 78 17.91 14.49 -0.61
N ASP A 79 17.90 13.42 0.18
CA ASP A 79 17.60 12.06 -0.27
C ASP A 79 16.13 11.90 -0.69
N VAL A 80 15.21 12.58 -0.01
CA VAL A 80 13.79 12.64 -0.38
C VAL A 80 13.63 13.41 -1.69
N ASN A 81 14.37 14.50 -1.89
CA ASN A 81 14.38 15.23 -3.16
C ASN A 81 14.87 14.37 -4.33
N GLU A 82 15.96 13.62 -4.13
CA GLU A 82 16.44 12.67 -5.13
C GLU A 82 15.38 11.59 -5.44
N ALA A 83 14.76 11.02 -4.39
CA ALA A 83 13.70 10.04 -4.55
C ALA A 83 12.51 10.59 -5.33
N ILE A 84 12.07 11.83 -5.05
CA ILE A 84 10.99 12.52 -5.78
C ILE A 84 11.40 12.76 -7.24
N SER A 85 12.64 13.18 -7.51
CA SER A 85 13.12 13.43 -8.87
C SER A 85 13.12 12.14 -9.72
N ILE A 86 13.61 11.04 -9.15
CA ILE A 86 13.60 9.72 -9.81
C ILE A 86 12.15 9.25 -10.00
N ALA A 87 11.29 9.44 -9.00
CA ALA A 87 9.87 9.10 -9.07
C ALA A 87 9.14 9.88 -10.18
N GLN A 88 9.36 11.18 -10.28
CA GLN A 88 8.79 12.03 -11.32
C GLN A 88 9.29 11.63 -12.71
N SER A 89 10.58 11.31 -12.85
CA SER A 89 11.16 10.81 -14.09
C SER A 89 10.51 9.48 -14.52
N PHE A 90 10.29 8.57 -13.58
CA PHE A 90 9.61 7.30 -13.82
C PHE A 90 8.14 7.50 -14.25
N ILE A 91 7.42 8.43 -13.61
CA ILE A 91 6.03 8.78 -13.97
C ILE A 91 5.97 9.44 -15.35
N ALA A 92 6.91 10.33 -15.66
CA ALA A 92 6.97 10.99 -16.97
C ALA A 92 7.30 9.98 -18.09
N ALA A 93 8.16 8.99 -17.83
CA ALA A 93 8.47 7.94 -18.80
C ALA A 93 7.24 7.09 -19.18
N HIS A 94 6.22 7.00 -18.31
CA HIS A 94 4.98 6.29 -18.62
C HIS A 94 4.11 6.98 -19.70
N ASP A 95 4.39 8.25 -20.03
CA ASP A 95 3.75 8.91 -21.17
C ASP A 95 4.07 8.20 -22.49
N ASP A 96 5.25 7.56 -22.61
CA ASP A 96 5.66 6.84 -23.81
C ASP A 96 5.11 5.38 -23.80
N PRO A 97 4.21 5.02 -24.74
CA PRO A 97 3.73 3.65 -24.87
C PRO A 97 4.83 2.63 -25.21
N HIS A 98 5.90 3.04 -25.89
CA HIS A 98 7.01 2.13 -26.21
C HIS A 98 7.75 1.74 -24.93
N TRP A 99 8.09 2.72 -24.09
CA TRP A 99 8.70 2.49 -22.80
C TRP A 99 7.84 1.56 -21.91
N ARG A 100 6.51 1.73 -21.92
CA ARG A 100 5.59 0.86 -21.15
C ARG A 100 5.52 -0.58 -21.64
N ASN A 101 5.70 -0.82 -22.94
CA ASN A 101 5.40 -2.12 -23.55
C ASN A 101 6.66 -2.93 -23.92
N ASN A 102 7.85 -2.32 -23.89
CA ASN A 102 9.07 -2.95 -24.39
C ASN A 102 10.16 -3.13 -23.32
N SER A 103 10.01 -2.53 -22.15
CA SER A 103 10.98 -2.63 -21.06
C SER A 103 10.30 -2.92 -19.72
N SER A 104 11.08 -3.50 -18.82
CA SER A 104 10.63 -3.87 -17.47
C SER A 104 11.53 -3.17 -16.47
N HIS A 105 10.93 -2.28 -15.68
CA HIS A 105 11.65 -1.44 -14.75
C HIS A 105 11.39 -1.86 -13.31
N MET A 106 12.44 -1.75 -12.48
CA MET A 106 12.34 -2.02 -11.07
C MET A 106 12.91 -0.85 -10.26
N MET A 107 12.11 -0.30 -9.35
CA MET A 107 12.63 0.62 -8.33
C MET A 107 12.90 -0.15 -7.04
N ILE A 108 14.04 0.12 -6.41
CA ILE A 108 14.41 -0.48 -5.12
C ILE A 108 14.60 0.67 -4.13
N PHE A 109 13.69 0.77 -3.19
CA PHE A 109 13.72 1.73 -2.09
C PHE A 109 14.29 1.05 -0.86
N TYR A 110 15.43 1.52 -0.40
CA TYR A 110 16.17 0.88 0.68
C TYR A 110 16.65 1.90 1.72
N GLY A 111 16.85 1.43 2.95
CA GLY A 111 17.21 2.25 4.11
C GLY A 111 16.30 1.99 5.30
N ASP A 112 16.64 2.53 6.47
CA ASP A 112 16.01 2.22 7.75
C ASP A 112 14.52 2.61 7.85
N TYR A 113 13.86 2.16 8.92
CA TYR A 113 12.44 2.37 9.18
C TYR A 113 12.05 3.85 9.28
N GLY A 114 10.79 4.15 8.93
CA GLY A 114 10.21 5.47 9.18
C GLY A 114 10.72 6.59 8.27
N ARG A 115 11.46 6.29 7.20
CA ARG A 115 12.03 7.30 6.28
C ARG A 115 11.16 7.68 5.08
N GLY A 116 9.93 7.16 4.97
CA GLY A 116 9.00 7.53 3.89
C GLY A 116 9.04 6.68 2.61
N LYS A 117 9.76 5.54 2.61
CA LYS A 117 9.85 4.62 1.45
C LYS A 117 8.48 4.20 0.89
N SER A 118 7.61 3.67 1.76
CA SER A 118 6.26 3.24 1.38
C SER A 118 5.36 4.41 0.96
N HIS A 119 5.57 5.60 1.55
CA HIS A 119 4.83 6.81 1.19
C HIS A 119 5.17 7.24 -0.25
N ILE A 120 6.45 7.29 -0.62
CA ILE A 120 6.85 7.63 -2.00
C ILE A 120 6.37 6.57 -2.99
N ALA A 121 6.46 5.29 -2.65
CA ALA A 121 5.94 4.22 -3.51
C ALA A 121 4.43 4.34 -3.73
N GLY A 122 3.67 4.64 -2.67
CA GLY A 122 2.24 4.93 -2.75
C GLY A 122 1.95 6.18 -3.58
N ALA A 123 2.76 7.23 -3.45
CA ALA A 123 2.59 8.48 -4.20
C ALA A 123 2.80 8.26 -5.70
N ILE A 124 3.80 7.47 -6.08
CA ILE A 124 4.01 7.04 -7.47
C ILE A 124 2.79 6.26 -7.96
N ALA A 125 2.29 5.31 -7.17
CA ALA A 125 1.14 4.51 -7.55
C ALA A 125 -0.13 5.35 -7.78
N HIS A 126 -0.45 6.28 -6.88
CA HIS A 126 -1.61 7.16 -7.06
C HIS A 126 -1.50 7.97 -8.34
N GLU A 127 -0.35 8.59 -8.61
CA GLU A 127 -0.13 9.35 -9.85
C GLU A 127 -0.28 8.49 -11.11
N LEU A 128 0.26 7.25 -11.09
CA LEU A 128 0.16 6.35 -12.23
C LEU A 128 -1.28 5.85 -12.48
N ILE A 129 -2.04 5.59 -11.41
CA ILE A 129 -3.46 5.25 -11.50
C ILE A 129 -4.25 6.42 -12.10
N GLU A 130 -4.06 7.63 -11.57
CA GLU A 130 -4.85 8.80 -11.94
C GLU A 130 -4.55 9.30 -13.36
N LYS A 131 -3.26 9.31 -13.76
CA LYS A 131 -2.84 9.79 -15.07
C LYS A 131 -3.04 8.75 -16.17
N TYR A 132 -2.60 7.52 -15.91
CA TYR A 132 -2.46 6.49 -16.94
C TYR A 132 -3.40 5.29 -16.78
N GLU A 133 -4.31 5.30 -15.80
CA GLU A 133 -5.17 4.14 -15.49
C GLU A 133 -4.35 2.86 -15.25
N THR A 134 -3.14 3.01 -14.69
CA THR A 134 -2.21 1.90 -14.43
C THR A 134 -2.75 1.03 -13.30
N SER A 135 -2.81 -0.29 -13.51
CA SER A 135 -3.20 -1.21 -12.44
C SER A 135 -2.06 -1.43 -11.45
N VAL A 136 -2.34 -1.24 -10.16
CA VAL A 136 -1.35 -1.37 -9.08
C VAL A 136 -1.81 -2.41 -8.08
N LEU A 137 -0.87 -3.14 -7.51
CA LEU A 137 -1.10 -3.98 -6.32
C LEU A 137 0.00 -3.73 -5.29
N TYR A 138 -0.38 -3.33 -4.08
CA TYR A 138 0.53 -3.18 -2.95
C TYR A 138 0.36 -4.33 -1.96
N ARG A 139 1.46 -5.01 -1.62
CA ARG A 139 1.46 -6.16 -0.70
C ARG A 139 2.77 -6.22 0.09
N GLN A 140 2.69 -6.60 1.36
CA GLN A 140 3.86 -7.01 2.12
C GLN A 140 4.31 -8.42 1.73
N LEU A 141 5.63 -8.64 1.58
CA LEU A 141 6.16 -9.94 1.14
C LEU A 141 5.85 -11.06 2.15
N SER A 142 5.98 -10.80 3.45
CA SER A 142 5.65 -11.74 4.53
C SER A 142 4.21 -12.25 4.40
N SER A 143 3.25 -11.34 4.27
CA SER A 143 1.83 -11.64 4.09
C SER A 143 1.56 -12.50 2.85
N LEU A 144 2.27 -12.27 1.73
CA LEU A 144 2.16 -13.10 0.53
C LEU A 144 2.67 -14.53 0.76
N LEU A 145 3.81 -14.66 1.45
CA LEU A 145 4.38 -15.97 1.76
C LEU A 145 3.47 -16.75 2.71
N ASP A 146 2.90 -16.11 3.71
CA ASP A 146 1.96 -16.72 4.65
C ASP A 146 0.70 -17.22 3.94
N MET A 147 0.05 -16.39 3.12
CA MET A 147 -1.10 -16.80 2.31
C MET A 147 -0.77 -17.98 1.40
N ARG A 148 0.43 -17.99 0.82
CA ARG A 148 0.91 -19.11 0.02
C ARG A 148 1.04 -20.39 0.85
N PHE A 149 1.64 -20.33 2.04
CA PHE A 149 1.77 -21.49 2.91
C PHE A 149 0.40 -22.06 3.30
N PHE A 150 -0.56 -21.21 3.67
CA PHE A 150 -1.93 -21.65 4.00
C PHE A 150 -2.65 -22.31 2.83
N SER A 151 -2.41 -21.85 1.60
CA SER A 151 -3.03 -22.43 0.39
C SER A 151 -2.54 -23.84 0.04
N TYR A 152 -1.36 -24.25 0.54
CA TYR A 152 -0.82 -25.60 0.34
C TYR A 152 -1.20 -26.57 1.45
N ASP A 153 -1.81 -26.09 2.55
CA ASP A 153 -2.26 -26.97 3.62
C ASP A 153 -3.46 -27.79 3.15
N PHE A 154 -3.33 -29.12 3.19
CA PHE A 154 -4.30 -30.09 2.65
C PHE A 154 -5.66 -30.04 3.36
N ASN A 155 -5.73 -29.42 4.54
CA ASN A 155 -6.94 -29.24 5.32
C ASN A 155 -7.61 -27.87 5.11
N SER A 156 -7.08 -27.05 4.20
CA SER A 156 -7.64 -25.74 3.88
C SER A 156 -8.97 -25.89 3.13
N LYS A 157 -9.96 -25.08 3.49
CA LYS A 157 -11.25 -25.01 2.77
C LYS A 157 -10.98 -24.60 1.31
N ASP A 158 -11.71 -25.18 0.36
CA ASP A 158 -11.56 -24.92 -1.09
C ASP A 158 -11.43 -23.41 -1.45
N SER A 159 -12.10 -22.54 -0.68
CA SER A 159 -12.06 -21.08 -0.83
C SER A 159 -10.67 -20.46 -0.66
N VAL A 160 -9.78 -21.03 0.17
CA VAL A 160 -8.44 -20.47 0.41
C VAL A 160 -7.55 -20.66 -0.82
N GLY A 161 -7.61 -21.85 -1.43
CA GLY A 161 -6.88 -22.15 -2.66
C GLY A 161 -7.35 -21.28 -3.83
N GLU A 162 -8.65 -21.06 -3.97
CA GLU A 162 -9.21 -20.17 -4.99
C GLU A 162 -8.77 -18.71 -4.82
N ASN A 163 -8.83 -18.19 -3.58
CA ASN A 163 -8.36 -16.85 -3.25
C ASN A 163 -6.87 -16.66 -3.59
N PHE A 164 -6.03 -17.66 -3.27
CA PHE A 164 -4.61 -17.59 -3.61
C PHE A 164 -4.37 -17.64 -5.12
N ARG A 165 -5.12 -18.45 -5.89
CA ARG A 165 -5.03 -18.45 -7.35
C ARG A 165 -5.42 -17.09 -7.95
N ARG A 166 -6.45 -16.45 -7.41
CA ARG A 166 -6.85 -15.09 -7.81
C ARG A 166 -5.72 -14.10 -7.53
N LEU A 167 -5.18 -14.12 -6.30
CA LEU A 167 -4.06 -13.26 -5.92
C LEU A 167 -2.82 -13.51 -6.80
N GLN A 168 -2.47 -14.77 -7.08
CA GLN A 168 -1.35 -15.11 -7.95
C GLN A 168 -1.52 -14.55 -9.37
N ARG A 169 -2.75 -14.58 -9.90
CA ARG A 169 -3.07 -13.96 -11.18
C ARG A 169 -2.94 -12.43 -11.11
N ASP A 170 -3.44 -11.81 -10.04
CA ASP A 170 -3.35 -10.36 -9.85
C ASP A 170 -1.87 -9.93 -9.75
N LEU A 171 -1.05 -10.66 -8.98
CA LEU A 171 0.40 -10.46 -8.87
C LEU A 171 1.14 -10.53 -10.22
N LEU A 172 0.64 -11.28 -11.19
CA LEU A 172 1.23 -11.38 -12.53
C LEU A 172 0.68 -10.33 -13.50
N ASN A 173 -0.60 -9.99 -13.39
CA ASN A 173 -1.29 -9.19 -14.39
C ASN A 173 -1.20 -7.68 -14.13
N VAL A 174 -1.07 -7.24 -12.88
CA VAL A 174 -0.98 -5.81 -12.57
C VAL A 174 0.23 -5.18 -13.24
N ASP A 175 0.05 -3.95 -13.72
CA ASP A 175 1.09 -3.17 -14.41
C ASP A 175 2.24 -2.80 -13.48
N LEU A 176 1.90 -2.45 -12.22
CA LEU A 176 2.85 -2.15 -11.16
C LEU A 176 2.60 -3.03 -9.93
N LEU A 177 3.62 -3.77 -9.51
CA LEU A 177 3.60 -4.51 -8.25
C LEU A 177 4.50 -3.81 -7.24
N ILE A 178 3.97 -3.45 -6.08
CA ILE A 178 4.73 -2.90 -4.96
C ILE A 178 4.83 -3.97 -3.88
N LEU A 179 6.06 -4.44 -3.63
CA LEU A 179 6.37 -5.36 -2.54
C LEU A 179 7.01 -4.57 -1.40
N ASP A 180 6.30 -4.49 -0.28
CA ASP A 180 6.82 -3.88 0.94
C ASP A 180 7.44 -4.91 1.88
N GLU A 181 8.32 -4.42 2.74
CA GLU A 181 9.05 -5.16 3.76
C GLU A 181 9.81 -6.38 3.22
N VAL A 182 10.40 -6.22 2.05
CA VAL A 182 11.16 -7.29 1.38
C VAL A 182 12.34 -7.69 2.25
N CYS A 183 12.29 -8.93 2.75
CA CYS A 183 13.29 -9.57 3.60
C CYS A 183 13.57 -8.88 4.95
N VAL A 184 12.76 -7.91 5.38
CA VAL A 184 13.07 -7.01 6.52
C VAL A 184 13.41 -7.70 7.86
N ASN A 185 12.97 -8.94 8.07
CA ASN A 185 13.25 -9.74 9.27
C ASN A 185 13.90 -11.09 8.95
N GLU A 186 14.38 -11.27 7.73
CA GLU A 186 14.89 -12.54 7.22
C GLU A 186 16.38 -12.37 6.92
N THR A 187 17.24 -13.11 7.62
CA THR A 187 18.65 -13.22 7.25
C THR A 187 18.81 -13.86 5.88
N MET A 188 17.92 -14.81 5.56
CA MET A 188 17.80 -15.42 4.25
C MET A 188 16.43 -16.08 4.08
N LEU A 189 15.73 -15.76 2.98
CA LEU A 189 14.49 -16.42 2.59
C LEU A 189 14.70 -17.94 2.44
N LYS A 190 13.67 -18.73 2.78
CA LYS A 190 13.67 -20.18 2.54
C LYS A 190 13.75 -20.48 1.03
N LYS A 191 14.44 -21.56 0.64
CA LYS A 191 14.63 -21.93 -0.79
C LYS A 191 13.35 -21.91 -1.64
N ASN A 192 12.23 -22.42 -1.10
CA ASN A 192 10.93 -22.38 -1.81
C ASN A 192 10.41 -20.94 -2.02
N ALA A 193 10.60 -20.05 -1.04
CA ALA A 193 10.24 -18.64 -1.18
C ALA A 193 11.13 -17.94 -2.21
N GLN A 194 12.45 -18.21 -2.18
CA GLN A 194 13.41 -17.68 -3.17
C GLN A 194 13.03 -18.08 -4.60
N SER A 195 12.76 -19.37 -4.84
CA SER A 195 12.40 -19.87 -6.16
C SER A 195 11.08 -19.30 -6.65
N TRP A 196 10.08 -19.15 -5.78
CA TRP A 196 8.79 -18.59 -6.17
C TRP A 196 8.86 -17.10 -6.45
N LEU A 197 9.51 -16.31 -5.59
CA LEU A 197 9.65 -14.87 -5.81
C LEU A 197 10.48 -14.61 -7.08
N GLY A 198 11.59 -15.32 -7.27
CA GLY A 198 12.38 -15.22 -8.49
C GLY A 198 11.58 -15.59 -9.75
N ASN A 199 10.79 -16.66 -9.70
CA ASN A 199 9.94 -17.03 -10.83
C ASN A 199 8.80 -16.02 -11.08
N LEU A 200 8.18 -15.49 -10.03
CA LEU A 200 7.18 -14.43 -10.13
C LEU A 200 7.77 -13.20 -10.83
N LEU A 201 8.94 -12.75 -10.40
CA LEU A 201 9.64 -11.62 -11.01
C LEU A 201 10.02 -11.90 -12.45
N ARG A 202 10.56 -13.08 -12.78
CA ARG A 202 10.89 -13.42 -14.18
C ARG A 202 9.65 -13.46 -15.09
N GLN A 203 8.52 -13.98 -14.61
CA GLN A 203 7.28 -13.96 -15.38
C GLN A 203 6.76 -12.53 -15.60
N ARG A 204 6.90 -11.66 -14.61
CA ARG A 204 6.57 -10.23 -14.75
C ARG A 204 7.50 -9.54 -15.74
N LEU A 205 8.81 -9.84 -15.70
CA LEU A 205 9.81 -9.31 -16.62
C LEU A 205 9.45 -9.62 -18.08
N VAL A 206 9.11 -10.87 -18.38
CA VAL A 206 8.72 -11.34 -19.73
C VAL A 206 7.46 -10.64 -20.24
N ASN A 207 6.56 -10.25 -19.34
CA ASN A 207 5.31 -9.58 -19.67
C ASN A 207 5.41 -8.04 -19.59
N HIS A 208 6.62 -7.47 -19.55
CA HIS A 208 6.86 -6.03 -19.48
C HIS A 208 6.16 -5.35 -18.29
N LYS A 209 6.18 -6.01 -17.12
CA LYS A 209 5.51 -5.53 -15.90
C LYS A 209 6.51 -4.94 -14.90
N ASN A 210 6.18 -3.76 -14.40
CA ASN A 210 7.03 -2.97 -13.51
C ASN A 210 6.89 -3.40 -12.04
N CYS A 211 7.95 -3.19 -11.26
CA CYS A 211 7.99 -3.54 -9.84
C CYS A 211 8.61 -2.42 -8.98
N ILE A 212 8.13 -2.25 -7.75
CA ILE A 212 8.81 -1.48 -6.70
C ILE A 212 9.06 -2.42 -5.53
N LEU A 213 10.31 -2.51 -5.09
CA LEU A 213 10.70 -3.25 -3.90
C LEU A 213 11.06 -2.27 -2.80
N ILE A 214 10.51 -2.45 -1.61
CA ILE A 214 10.84 -1.67 -0.42
C ILE A 214 11.49 -2.59 0.60
N THR A 215 12.67 -2.23 1.09
CA THR A 215 13.39 -3.00 2.11
C THR A 215 14.05 -2.09 3.14
N ASN A 216 14.34 -2.65 4.32
CA ASN A 216 15.17 -1.99 5.32
C ASN A 216 16.64 -2.43 5.27
N HIS A 217 16.96 -3.43 4.45
CA HIS A 217 18.33 -3.85 4.21
C HIS A 217 19.08 -2.87 3.32
N GLU A 218 20.39 -2.76 3.52
CA GLU A 218 21.27 -2.22 2.48
C GLU A 218 21.36 -3.23 1.32
N LEU A 219 21.71 -2.77 0.13
CA LEU A 219 21.65 -3.60 -1.09
C LEU A 219 22.45 -4.92 -1.02
N PRO A 220 23.68 -4.97 -0.44
CA PRO A 220 24.41 -6.24 -0.30
C PRO A 220 23.69 -7.25 0.61
N ASP A 221 23.10 -6.76 1.70
CA ASP A 221 22.37 -7.60 2.65
C ASP A 221 21.06 -8.10 2.04
N LEU A 222 20.39 -7.27 1.26
CA LEU A 222 19.21 -7.65 0.49
C LEU A 222 19.52 -8.79 -0.48
N GLU A 223 20.64 -8.73 -1.19
CA GLU A 223 21.06 -9.77 -2.15
C GLU A 223 21.28 -11.12 -1.46
N ILE A 224 21.92 -11.10 -0.29
CA ILE A 224 22.10 -12.29 0.55
C ILE A 224 20.74 -12.82 1.01
N ALA A 225 19.88 -11.92 1.51
CA ALA A 225 18.60 -12.29 2.08
C ALA A 225 17.64 -12.91 1.04
N LEU A 226 17.63 -12.37 -0.18
CA LEU A 226 16.84 -12.89 -1.31
C LEU A 226 17.37 -14.24 -1.82
N GLY A 227 18.67 -14.47 -1.68
CA GLY A 227 19.37 -15.61 -2.25
C GLY A 227 19.57 -15.52 -3.76
N LYS A 228 20.56 -16.27 -4.24
CA LYS A 228 21.11 -16.14 -5.60
C LYS A 228 20.07 -16.15 -6.71
N TYR A 229 19.14 -17.10 -6.70
CA TYR A 229 18.17 -17.23 -7.79
C TYR A 229 17.24 -16.01 -7.91
N CYS A 230 16.75 -15.51 -6.77
CA CYS A 230 15.86 -14.35 -6.76
C CYS A 230 16.63 -13.07 -7.07
N ALA A 231 17.85 -12.93 -6.53
CA ALA A 231 18.74 -11.81 -6.84
C ALA A 231 19.05 -11.72 -8.35
N GLU A 232 19.37 -12.83 -9.01
CA GLU A 232 19.57 -12.86 -10.46
C GLU A 232 18.32 -12.42 -11.23
N SER A 233 17.14 -12.83 -10.77
CA SER A 233 15.87 -12.43 -11.40
C SER A 233 15.63 -10.92 -11.30
N ILE A 234 16.06 -10.28 -10.21
CA ILE A 234 16.06 -8.81 -10.04
C ILE A 234 17.14 -8.16 -10.93
N ASN A 235 18.29 -8.82 -11.08
CA ASN A 235 19.40 -8.30 -11.87
C ASN A 235 19.07 -8.17 -13.36
N GLU A 236 18.08 -8.89 -13.87
CA GLU A 236 17.58 -8.77 -15.25
C GLU A 236 16.75 -7.49 -15.51
N TYR A 237 16.22 -6.82 -14.49
CA TYR A 237 15.45 -5.58 -14.65
C TYR A 237 16.33 -4.35 -14.89
N ASP A 238 15.76 -3.33 -15.56
CA ASP A 238 16.30 -1.97 -15.54
C ASP A 238 16.02 -1.33 -14.18
N LYS A 239 17.06 -1.17 -13.35
CA LYS A 239 16.94 -0.87 -11.93
C LYS A 239 17.21 0.60 -11.59
N TYR A 240 16.31 1.19 -10.82
CA TYR A 240 16.51 2.46 -10.12
C TYR A 240 16.68 2.18 -8.63
N LYS A 241 17.84 2.53 -8.07
CA LYS A 241 18.18 2.28 -6.67
C LYS A 241 18.09 3.60 -5.91
N VAL A 242 17.17 3.71 -4.97
CA VAL A 242 16.94 4.94 -4.20
C VAL A 242 17.20 4.68 -2.73
N ARG A 243 18.19 5.37 -2.18
CA ARG A 243 18.56 5.25 -0.77
C ARG A 243 17.82 6.28 0.05
N PHE A 244 17.16 5.84 1.11
CA PHE A 244 16.54 6.70 2.09
C PHE A 244 17.41 6.74 3.34
N THR A 245 17.83 7.93 3.70
CA THR A 245 18.68 8.30 4.83
C THR A 245 17.91 9.21 5.81
N GLY A 246 18.58 9.65 6.87
CA GLY A 246 17.98 10.54 7.87
C GLY A 246 17.15 9.86 8.97
N PRO A 247 16.60 10.66 9.89
CA PRO A 247 15.86 10.16 11.04
C PRO A 247 14.48 9.59 10.65
N SER A 248 13.91 8.78 11.54
CA SER A 248 12.52 8.36 11.43
C SER A 248 11.59 9.56 11.55
N ARG A 249 10.58 9.63 10.67
CA ARG A 249 9.54 10.67 10.64
C ARG A 249 8.27 10.27 11.38
N ARG A 250 8.30 9.13 12.11
CA ARG A 250 7.18 8.66 12.94
C ARG A 250 7.26 9.29 14.32
N GLU A 251 6.10 9.57 14.93
CA GLU A 251 6.03 9.98 16.33
C GLU A 251 6.70 8.94 17.23
N GLN A 252 7.53 9.40 18.16
CA GLN A 252 8.19 8.53 19.12
C GLN A 252 7.20 8.13 20.22
N LEU A 253 7.19 6.86 20.59
CA LEU A 253 6.46 6.36 21.77
C LEU A 253 7.20 6.84 23.03
N GLY A 254 7.07 8.12 23.36
CA GLY A 254 7.54 8.68 24.62
C GLY A 254 6.66 8.20 25.79
N PRO A 255 7.20 8.10 27.01
CA PRO A 255 6.38 7.79 28.18
C PRO A 255 5.33 8.90 28.36
N GLU A 256 4.05 8.54 28.38
CA GLU A 256 2.99 9.47 28.77
C GLU A 256 3.33 10.01 30.16
N ALA A 257 3.39 11.34 30.29
CA ALA A 257 3.54 11.98 31.59
C ALA A 257 2.34 11.56 32.43
N ILE A 258 2.58 10.74 33.46
CA ILE A 258 1.56 10.34 34.42
C ILE A 258 1.05 11.64 35.05
N SER A 259 -0.13 12.08 34.62
CA SER A 259 -0.82 13.21 35.22
C SER A 259 -1.05 12.88 36.69
N SER A 260 -0.30 13.51 37.58
CA SER A 260 -0.52 13.44 39.02
C SER A 260 -1.76 14.26 39.35
N THR A 261 -2.93 13.68 39.14
CA THR A 261 -4.18 14.23 39.66
C THR A 261 -4.05 14.33 41.19
N PRO A 262 -4.15 15.53 41.80
CA PRO A 262 -4.06 15.65 43.24
C PRO A 262 -5.30 14.99 43.85
N VAL A 263 -5.10 13.93 44.63
CA VAL A 263 -6.19 13.34 45.43
C VAL A 263 -6.58 14.36 46.50
N HIS A 264 -7.71 15.02 46.31
CA HIS A 264 -8.34 15.84 47.33
C HIS A 264 -8.81 14.92 48.47
N GLN A 265 -8.11 14.93 49.59
CA GLN A 265 -8.58 14.28 50.82
C GLN A 265 -9.79 15.08 51.35
N SER A 266 -10.99 14.53 51.18
CA SER A 266 -12.18 15.00 51.90
C SER A 266 -12.17 14.43 53.32
N ALA A 267 -12.13 15.33 54.30
CA ALA A 267 -12.25 15.04 55.72
C ALA A 267 -13.64 14.48 56.04
N GLY A 268 -13.71 13.29 56.64
CA GLY A 268 -14.91 12.74 57.29
C GLY A 268 -14.69 12.66 58.80
N THR A 269 -15.55 13.34 59.57
CA THR A 269 -15.61 13.33 61.04
C THR A 269 -16.40 12.10 61.54
N PRO A 270 -16.23 11.67 62.81
CA PRO A 270 -16.30 10.26 63.21
C PRO A 270 -17.59 9.85 63.95
N GLN A 271 -17.86 8.53 64.02
CA GLN A 271 -18.69 7.93 65.07
C GLN A 271 -18.07 6.63 65.63
N ASN A 272 -18.15 6.54 66.96
CA ASN A 272 -17.54 5.60 67.90
C ASN A 272 -18.15 4.20 67.92
N ALA A 273 -17.28 3.20 68.14
CA ALA A 273 -17.33 2.12 69.16
C ALA A 273 -16.36 1.03 68.68
N GLY A 274 -15.26 0.66 69.32
CA GLY A 274 -15.01 0.49 70.75
C GLY A 274 -14.61 -0.97 70.95
N GLN A 275 -13.31 -1.27 71.03
CA GLN A 275 -12.72 -2.30 71.89
C GLN A 275 -11.19 -2.35 71.75
N THR A 276 -10.56 -2.11 72.89
CA THR A 276 -9.14 -2.08 73.25
C THR A 276 -8.50 -3.47 73.26
N TYR A 277 -7.23 -3.59 72.81
CA TYR A 277 -6.14 -4.30 73.52
C TYR A 277 -4.74 -3.79 73.06
N SER A 278 -3.93 -3.43 74.08
CA SER A 278 -2.47 -3.16 74.24
C SER A 278 -1.47 -3.60 73.14
N GLN A 279 -0.55 -2.74 72.62
CA GLN A 279 0.79 -2.30 73.12
C GLN A 279 1.86 -3.43 73.20
N SER A 280 3.13 -3.38 72.75
CA SER A 280 4.01 -2.45 72.00
C SER A 280 5.28 -3.26 71.50
N PRO A 281 6.50 -2.72 71.20
CA PRO A 281 7.18 -2.95 69.91
C PRO A 281 8.59 -3.60 69.99
N ALA A 282 9.15 -4.07 68.87
CA ALA A 282 10.60 -4.31 68.71
C ALA A 282 10.92 -4.44 67.21
N GLN A 283 11.58 -3.45 66.61
CA GLN A 283 13.03 -3.35 66.40
C GLN A 283 13.60 -4.35 65.38
N SER A 284 14.09 -3.78 64.28
CA SER A 284 15.01 -4.36 63.32
C SER A 284 16.31 -4.83 63.99
N PRO A 285 17.02 -5.77 63.35
CA PRO A 285 18.45 -5.51 63.17
C PRO A 285 18.95 -5.83 61.76
N THR A 286 19.86 -4.95 61.35
CA THR A 286 20.94 -5.09 60.38
C THR A 286 21.91 -6.23 60.71
N HIS A 287 22.43 -6.93 59.69
CA HIS A 287 23.85 -7.26 59.43
C HIS A 287 23.93 -8.34 58.33
N SER A 288 24.52 -8.08 57.16
CA SER A 288 25.97 -8.08 56.83
C SER A 288 26.58 -9.48 56.69
N ASN A 289 26.85 -9.83 55.42
CA ASN A 289 28.02 -10.54 54.85
C ASN A 289 28.65 -11.72 55.62
N TYR A 290 28.70 -12.89 54.99
CA TYR A 290 29.95 -13.67 54.88
C TYR A 290 30.03 -14.45 53.56
N THR A 291 31.12 -14.20 52.85
CA THR A 291 31.74 -14.97 51.78
C THR A 291 32.23 -16.34 52.27
N ASN A 292 32.02 -17.41 51.51
CA ASN A 292 33.10 -18.32 51.06
C ASN A 292 32.59 -19.47 50.16
N ARG A 293 33.23 -19.59 48.99
CA ARG A 293 33.35 -20.76 48.10
C ARG A 293 34.55 -21.62 48.57
N PRO A 294 34.96 -22.73 47.92
CA PRO A 294 34.28 -23.72 47.05
C PRO A 294 34.67 -25.19 47.42
N GLN A 295 34.48 -26.13 46.48
CA GLN A 295 34.91 -27.56 46.41
C GLN A 295 33.73 -28.52 46.71
N GLY A 296 33.37 -29.52 45.90
CA GLY A 296 33.89 -30.08 44.65
C GLY A 296 33.01 -31.30 44.28
N GLY A 297 33.21 -31.89 43.09
CA GLY A 297 32.74 -33.26 42.80
C GLY A 297 31.94 -33.48 41.49
N TYR A 298 32.65 -33.97 40.48
CA TYR A 298 32.23 -34.75 39.28
C TYR A 298 30.89 -35.54 39.37
N ARG A 299 29.94 -35.49 38.40
CA ARG A 299 29.80 -36.18 37.06
C ARG A 299 29.66 -37.72 37.13
N PRO A 300 29.11 -38.44 36.10
CA PRO A 300 27.81 -38.38 35.41
C PRO A 300 27.18 -39.81 35.19
N GLY A 301 25.93 -39.91 34.71
CA GLY A 301 25.33 -41.13 34.11
C GLY A 301 24.10 -40.73 33.29
N GLN A 302 23.95 -41.00 31.98
CA GLN A 302 23.72 -42.31 31.32
C GLN A 302 22.70 -43.15 32.09
N ASP A 303 21.62 -43.69 31.52
CA ASP A 303 21.08 -43.76 30.17
C ASP A 303 19.66 -44.36 30.30
N LEU A 304 18.95 -44.49 29.18
CA LEU A 304 17.74 -45.32 28.94
C LEU A 304 16.38 -44.66 29.25
N TYR A 305 15.57 -44.41 28.22
CA TYR A 305 14.66 -45.41 27.65
C TYR A 305 13.95 -44.86 26.38
N LYS A 306 14.09 -45.64 25.30
CA LYS A 306 13.19 -45.85 24.14
C LYS A 306 12.74 -44.67 23.28
#